data_AF-A0A1S8ZL01-F1
#
_entry.id   AF-A0A1S8ZL01-F1
#
_cell.length_a   1.000
_cell.length_b   1.000
_cell.length_c   1.000
_cell.angle_alpha   90.00
_cell.angle_beta   90.00
_cell.angle_gamma   90.00
#
_symmetry.space_group_name_H-M   'P 1'
#
loop_
_entity.id
_entity.type
_entity.pdbx_description
1 polymer ?
#
loop_
_entity_poly.entity_id
_entity_poly.type
_entity_poly.pdbx_seq_one_letter_code
_entity_poly.pdbx_strand_id
1 'polypeptide(L)'
;KPVQPVLADVTGECSATATAPTTTDNCAGTITGTTSDPLTYNAQGTYTITWNFNDGNGNTETATQKVIVKDIQKPVQPVLADVTG
;
A
#
# COMPACT_ATOMS: atom_id res chain seq x y z
N LYS A 1 16.53 -13.14 -14.19
CA LYS A 1 15.18 -13.17 -13.58
C LYS A 1 15.15 -12.12 -12.49
N PRO A 2 14.10 -11.27 -12.45
CA PRO A 2 13.96 -10.25 -11.41
C PRO A 2 14.19 -10.85 -10.02
N VAL A 3 14.81 -10.09 -9.12
CA VAL A 3 14.87 -10.48 -7.71
C VAL A 3 13.48 -10.25 -7.11
N GLN A 4 12.99 -11.18 -6.29
CA GLN A 4 11.74 -10.96 -5.56
C GLN A 4 11.94 -9.90 -4.46
N PRO A 5 11.26 -8.74 -4.53
CA PRO A 5 11.39 -7.72 -3.50
C PRO A 5 10.55 -8.06 -2.26
N VAL A 6 11.05 -7.64 -1.10
CA VAL A 6 10.24 -7.57 0.13
C VAL A 6 9.69 -6.14 0.23
N LEU A 7 8.37 -6.00 0.18
CA LEU A 7 7.71 -4.70 0.16
C LEU A 7 7.22 -4.33 1.55
N ALA A 8 7.52 -3.10 1.98
CA ALA A 8 7.03 -2.57 3.24
C ALA A 8 5.53 -2.25 3.17
N ASP A 9 4.85 -2.35 4.31
CA ASP A 9 3.45 -1.99 4.43
C ASP A 9 3.23 -0.49 4.20
N VAL A 10 2.14 -0.15 3.52
CA VAL A 10 1.66 1.23 3.38
C VAL A 10 0.58 1.45 4.42
N THR A 11 0.67 2.55 5.20
CA THR A 11 -0.29 2.83 6.28
C THR A 11 -0.88 4.22 6.17
N GLY A 12 -2.12 4.39 6.59
CA GLY A 12 -2.79 5.69 6.69
C GLY A 12 -4.04 5.63 7.57
N GLU A 13 -4.49 6.77 8.09
CA GLU A 13 -5.61 6.80 9.05
C GLU A 13 -6.98 6.91 8.37
N CYS A 14 -7.08 7.78 7.37
CA CYS A 14 -8.29 8.03 6.59
C CYS A 14 -8.19 7.45 5.17
N SER A 15 -6.98 7.46 4.62
CA SER A 15 -6.67 6.85 3.34
C SER A 15 -5.20 6.46 3.27
N ALA A 16 -4.88 5.51 2.40
CA ALA A 16 -3.52 5.08 2.10
C ALA A 16 -3.37 4.91 0.59
N THR A 17 -2.25 5.39 0.06
CA THR A 17 -1.91 5.29 -1.38
C THR A 17 -0.57 4.61 -1.55
N ALA A 18 -0.56 3.48 -2.26
CA ALA A 18 0.66 2.79 -2.66
C ALA A 18 1.24 3.39 -3.95
N THR A 19 2.56 3.35 -4.07
CA THR A 19 3.27 3.71 -5.30
C THR A 19 3.89 2.45 -5.91
N ALA A 20 4.08 2.45 -7.23
CA ALA A 20 4.66 1.31 -7.92
C ALA A 20 6.08 1.04 -7.39
N PRO A 21 6.35 -0.14 -6.81
CA PRO A 21 7.67 -0.51 -6.35
C PRO A 21 8.59 -0.83 -7.53
N THR A 22 9.90 -0.90 -7.25
CA THR A 22 10.89 -1.37 -8.21
C THR A 22 11.63 -2.59 -7.65
N THR A 23 12.15 -3.40 -8.56
CA THR A 23 13.13 -4.44 -8.26
C THR A 23 14.27 -4.39 -9.27
N THR A 24 15.28 -5.23 -9.08
CA THR A 24 16.44 -5.34 -9.99
C THR A 24 16.54 -6.72 -10.61
N ASP A 25 16.99 -6.75 -11.86
CA ASP A 25 17.40 -7.93 -12.60
C ASP A 25 18.83 -7.72 -13.12
N ASN A 26 19.62 -8.79 -13.15
CA ASN A 26 21.03 -8.71 -13.56
C ASN A 26 21.23 -8.43 -15.08
N CYS A 27 20.22 -8.68 -15.91
CA CYS A 27 20.24 -8.46 -17.34
C CYS A 27 19.43 -7.22 -17.76
N ALA A 28 18.22 -7.06 -17.24
CA ALA A 28 17.30 -5.98 -17.59
C ALA A 28 17.49 -4.71 -16.73
N GLY A 29 18.23 -4.79 -15.63
CA GLY A 29 18.43 -3.66 -14.71
C GLY A 29 17.22 -3.42 -13.81
N THR A 30 16.82 -2.15 -13.66
CA THR A 30 15.67 -1.80 -12.80
C THR A 30 14.34 -2.09 -13.50
N ILE A 31 13.44 -2.74 -12.79
CA ILE A 31 12.11 -3.12 -13.28
C ILE A 31 11.06 -2.52 -12.35
N THR A 32 10.09 -1.80 -12.92
CA THR A 32 8.94 -1.25 -12.19
C THR A 32 7.82 -2.28 -12.14
N GLY A 33 7.24 -2.49 -10.96
CA GLY A 33 6.10 -3.39 -10.77
C GLY A 33 4.83 -2.83 -11.39
N THR A 34 4.01 -3.70 -11.97
CA THR A 34 2.67 -3.38 -12.44
C THR A 34 1.63 -4.15 -11.63
N THR A 35 0.42 -3.60 -11.54
CA THR A 35 -0.71 -4.26 -10.86
C THR A 35 -2.03 -3.85 -11.49
N SER A 36 -3.04 -4.71 -11.35
CA SER A 36 -4.44 -4.38 -11.62
C SER A 36 -5.21 -3.98 -10.36
N ASP A 37 -4.60 -4.11 -9.19
CA ASP A 37 -5.24 -3.77 -7.92
C ASP A 37 -5.33 -2.24 -7.75
N PRO A 38 -6.30 -1.73 -6.98
CA PRO A 38 -6.36 -0.31 -6.64
C PRO A 38 -5.09 0.15 -5.92
N LEU A 39 -4.64 1.38 -6.21
CA LEU A 39 -3.50 1.97 -5.51
C LEU A 39 -3.91 2.87 -4.35
N THR A 40 -5.18 3.27 -4.29
CA THR A 40 -5.69 4.16 -3.24
C THR A 40 -6.85 3.48 -2.53
N TYR A 41 -6.80 3.49 -1.20
CA TYR A 41 -7.82 2.94 -0.32
C TYR A 41 -8.26 4.02 0.66
N ASN A 42 -9.56 4.25 0.76
CA ASN A 42 -10.16 5.32 1.56
C ASN A 42 -11.15 4.80 2.62
N ALA A 43 -11.21 3.49 2.80
CA ALA A 43 -12.04 2.83 3.80
C ALA A 43 -11.13 2.08 4.78
N GLN A 44 -11.57 1.98 6.02
CA GLN A 44 -10.84 1.24 7.05
C GLN A 44 -10.71 -0.23 6.66
N GLY A 45 -9.51 -0.78 6.84
CA GLY A 45 -9.26 -2.18 6.50
C GLY A 45 -7.80 -2.49 6.23
N THR A 46 -7.54 -3.77 5.99
CA THR A 46 -6.27 -4.27 5.45
C THR A 46 -6.51 -4.80 4.06
N TYR A 47 -5.79 -4.25 3.10
CA TYR A 47 -5.82 -4.61 1.69
C TYR A 47 -4.47 -5.22 1.29
N THR A 48 -4.46 -5.96 0.19
CA THR A 48 -3.24 -6.54 -0.38
C THR A 48 -3.19 -6.18 -1.85
N ILE A 49 -2.08 -5.59 -2.29
CA ILE A 49 -1.73 -5.38 -3.69
C ILE A 49 -0.79 -6.48 -4.12
N THR A 50 -1.06 -7.08 -5.27
CA THR A 50 -0.18 -8.03 -5.96
C THR A 50 0.55 -7.31 -7.09
N TRP A 51 1.87 -7.22 -6.96
CA TRP A 51 2.75 -6.61 -7.96
C TRP A 51 3.35 -7.68 -8.86
N ASN A 52 3.40 -7.41 -10.16
CA ASN A 52 4.06 -8.21 -11.17
C ASN A 52 5.27 -7.45 -11.74
N PHE A 53 6.43 -8.08 -11.72
CA PHE A 53 7.68 -7.58 -12.27
C PHE A 53 8.04 -8.43 -13.49
N ASN A 54 7.94 -7.85 -14.69
CA ASN A 54 8.30 -8.51 -15.94
C ASN A 54 9.59 -7.88 -16.48
N ASP A 55 10.62 -8.68 -16.73
CA ASP A 55 11.91 -8.21 -17.23
C ASP A 55 11.96 -7.99 -18.76
N GLY A 56 10.88 -8.27 -19.47
CA GLY A 56 10.79 -8.19 -20.93
C GLY A 56 11.51 -9.33 -21.66
N ASN A 57 12.22 -10.21 -20.93
CA ASN A 57 13.00 -11.32 -21.45
C ASN A 57 12.35 -12.68 -21.15
N GLY A 58 11.05 -12.66 -20.82
CA GLY A 58 10.26 -13.85 -20.52
C GLY A 58 10.33 -14.32 -19.07
N ASN A 59 11.04 -13.60 -18.17
CA ASN A 59 10.97 -13.89 -16.75
C ASN A 59 10.03 -12.92 -16.02
N THR A 60 9.24 -13.48 -15.12
CA THR A 60 8.36 -12.73 -14.24
C THR A 60 8.60 -13.10 -12.78
N GLU A 61 8.38 -12.12 -11.90
CA GLU A 61 8.26 -12.32 -10.46
C GLU A 61 7.04 -11.59 -9.92
N THR A 62 6.54 -12.08 -8.79
CA THR A 62 5.47 -11.42 -8.06
C THR A 62 5.86 -11.13 -6.61
N ALA A 63 5.32 -10.02 -6.08
CA ALA A 63 5.43 -9.68 -4.67
C ALA A 63 4.12 -9.07 -4.18
N THR A 64 3.81 -9.29 -2.91
CA THR A 64 2.63 -8.71 -2.28
C THR A 64 3.01 -7.54 -1.39
N GLN A 65 2.13 -6.53 -1.31
CA GLN A 65 2.27 -5.39 -0.42
C GLN A 65 0.97 -5.18 0.33
N LYS A 66 1.05 -5.06 1.67
CA LYS A 66 -0.14 -4.72 2.45
C LYS A 66 -0.37 -3.23 2.48
N VAL A 67 -1.64 -2.84 2.43
CA VAL A 67 -2.10 -1.47 2.64
C VAL A 67 -3.06 -1.47 3.82
N ILE A 68 -2.76 -0.70 4.86
CA ILE A 68 -3.50 -0.67 6.11
C ILE A 68 -4.09 0.72 6.28
N VAL A 69 -5.41 0.81 6.21
CA VAL A 69 -6.14 2.01 6.61
C VAL A 69 -6.70 1.74 8.00
N LYS A 70 -6.19 2.47 8.99
CA LYS A 70 -6.56 2.30 10.40
C LYS A 70 -6.56 3.64 11.12
N ASP A 71 -7.74 4.10 11.54
CA ASP A 71 -7.88 5.20 12.49
C ASP A 71 -7.33 4.80 13.87
N ILE A 72 -6.47 5.65 14.42
CA ILE A 72 -5.87 5.52 15.75
C ILE A 72 -6.19 6.73 16.64
N GLN A 73 -6.93 7.72 16.14
CA GLN A 73 -7.32 8.91 16.87
C GLN A 73 -8.49 8.59 17.80
N LYS A 74 -8.43 9.12 19.03
CA LYS A 74 -9.54 9.04 19.96
C LYS A 74 -10.55 10.15 19.67
N PRO A 75 -11.85 9.89 19.86
CA PRO A 75 -12.85 10.96 19.84
C PRO A 75 -12.50 12.06 20.85
N VAL A 76 -12.69 13.32 20.45
CA VAL A 76 -12.54 14.46 21.36
C VAL A 76 -13.77 14.55 22.26
N GLN A 77 -13.56 14.73 23.56
CA GLN A 77 -14.67 14.90 24.51
C GLN A 77 -15.43 16.19 24.20
N PRO A 78 -16.77 16.17 24.09
CA PRO A 78 -17.55 17.40 23.92
C PRO A 78 -17.54 18.22 25.21
N VAL A 79 -17.42 19.54 25.09
CA VAL A 79 -17.70 20.48 26.19
C VAL A 79 -19.21 20.68 26.24
N LEU A 80 -19.83 20.27 27.35
CA LEU A 80 -21.26 20.51 27.60
C LEU A 80 -21.42 21.84 28.33
N ALA A 81 -22.38 22.66 27.90
CA ALA A 81 -22.77 23.86 28.63
C ALA A 81 -23.66 23.49 29.82
N ASP A 82 -23.55 24.25 30.91
CA ASP A 82 -24.45 24.11 32.05
C ASP A 82 -25.87 24.53 31.67
N VAL A 83 -26.86 23.75 32.09
CA VAL A 83 -28.27 24.12 31.95
C VAL A 83 -28.66 24.96 33.17
N THR A 84 -28.76 26.28 32.99
CA THR A 84 -29.36 27.17 34.00
C THR A 84 -30.87 27.23 33.78
N GLY A 85 -31.65 26.83 34.78
CA GLY A 85 -33.11 26.95 34.84
C GLY A 85 -33.59 28.20 35.56
#